data_AF-A0AB38YED2-F1
#
_entry.id   AF-A0AB38YED2-F1
#
_cell.length_a   1.000
_cell.length_b   1.000
_cell.length_c   1.000
_cell.angle_alpha   90.00
_cell.angle_beta   90.00
_cell.angle_gamma   90.00
#
_symmetry.space_group_name_H-M   'P 1'
#
loop_
_entity.id
_entity.type
_entity.pdbx_description
1 polymer ?
#
loop_
_entity_poly.entity_id
_entity_poly.type
_entity_poly.pdbx_seq_one_letter_code
_entity_poly.pdbx_strand_id
1 'polypeptide(L)'
;MTITLAAILSLITGLIGAVFGHVLSEKKSRNDELAKMRLDAYTDFLKATSLLVSARRSGRIQDEIAELGALNDAKSRICVCADAGVVEALESFWLQGGTLEKEQEILAYTRLCRAMRESLGRDDLSHGIRLSDILFRLEPSTFSYRRKASDG
;
A
#
# COMPACT_ATOMS: atom_id res chain seq x y z
N MET A 1 -22.81 -47.01 -30.19
CA MET A 1 -23.36 -46.37 -28.97
C MET A 1 -22.27 -45.82 -28.03
N THR A 2 -21.13 -46.48 -27.86
CA THR A 2 -20.03 -46.00 -26.98
C THR A 2 -19.34 -44.73 -27.49
N ILE A 3 -19.06 -44.65 -28.80
CA ILE A 3 -18.37 -43.50 -29.43
C ILE A 3 -19.22 -42.22 -29.34
N THR A 4 -20.52 -42.32 -29.61
CA THR A 4 -21.46 -41.18 -29.53
C THR A 4 -21.61 -40.68 -28.10
N LEU A 5 -21.68 -41.58 -27.11
CA LEU A 5 -21.73 -41.22 -25.70
C LEU A 5 -20.43 -40.54 -25.24
N ALA A 6 -19.27 -41.07 -25.66
CA ALA A 6 -17.97 -40.47 -25.36
C ALA A 6 -17.83 -39.07 -25.98
N ALA A 7 -18.29 -38.86 -27.22
CA ALA A 7 -18.28 -37.56 -27.87
C ALA A 7 -19.14 -36.52 -27.11
N ILE A 8 -20.35 -36.93 -26.69
CA ILE A 8 -21.24 -36.06 -25.89
C ILE A 8 -20.60 -35.72 -24.53
N LEU A 9 -20.02 -36.70 -23.84
CA LEU A 9 -19.34 -36.48 -22.56
C LEU A 9 -18.13 -35.54 -22.70
N SER A 10 -17.33 -35.70 -23.76
CA SER A 10 -16.21 -34.81 -24.06
C SER A 10 -16.69 -33.38 -24.34
N LEU A 11 -17.79 -33.21 -25.07
CA LEU A 11 -18.38 -31.91 -25.35
C LEU A 11 -18.90 -31.23 -24.07
N ILE A 12 -19.61 -31.98 -23.22
CA ILE A 12 -20.10 -31.48 -21.92
C ILE A 12 -18.93 -31.08 -21.03
N THR A 13 -17.90 -31.90 -20.94
CA THR A 13 -16.71 -31.62 -20.10
C THR A 13 -15.97 -30.38 -20.61
N GLY A 14 -15.80 -30.24 -21.93
CA GLY A 14 -15.21 -29.06 -22.55
C GLY A 14 -16.02 -27.79 -22.28
N LEU A 15 -17.35 -27.88 -22.35
CA LEU A 15 -18.24 -26.76 -22.05
C LEU A 15 -18.15 -26.34 -20.58
N ILE A 16 -18.18 -27.30 -19.65
CA ILE A 16 -18.01 -27.04 -18.21
C ILE A 16 -16.66 -26.36 -17.96
N GLY A 17 -15.57 -26.90 -18.52
CA GLY A 17 -14.23 -26.32 -18.38
C GLY A 17 -14.15 -24.88 -18.90
N ALA A 18 -14.77 -24.58 -20.04
CA ALA A 18 -14.81 -23.24 -20.61
C ALA A 18 -15.60 -22.25 -19.73
N VAL A 19 -16.76 -22.65 -19.23
CA VAL A 19 -17.58 -21.81 -18.33
C VAL A 19 -16.85 -21.52 -17.02
N PHE A 20 -16.29 -22.55 -16.37
CA PHE A 20 -15.51 -22.37 -15.15
C PHE A 20 -14.28 -21.51 -15.39
N GLY A 21 -13.56 -21.73 -16.50
CA GLY A 21 -12.39 -20.94 -16.88
C GLY A 21 -12.75 -19.47 -17.07
N HIS A 22 -13.86 -19.17 -17.76
CA HIS A 22 -14.33 -17.80 -17.96
C HIS A 22 -14.67 -17.12 -16.64
N VAL A 23 -15.49 -17.75 -15.79
CA VAL A 23 -15.91 -17.17 -14.49
C VAL A 23 -14.71 -16.92 -13.58
N LEU A 24 -13.76 -17.86 -13.53
CA LEU A 24 -12.55 -17.71 -12.72
C LEU A 24 -11.64 -16.59 -13.27
N SER A 25 -11.51 -16.49 -14.59
CA SER A 25 -10.74 -15.44 -15.27
C SER A 25 -11.34 -14.06 -15.01
N GLU A 26 -12.65 -13.91 -15.11
CA GLU A 26 -13.36 -12.64 -14.86
C GLU A 26 -13.23 -12.22 -13.38
N LYS A 27 -13.40 -13.16 -12.45
CA LYS A 27 -13.19 -12.92 -11.02
C LYS A 27 -11.75 -12.51 -10.72
N LYS A 28 -10.77 -13.19 -11.33
CA LYS A 28 -9.35 -12.86 -11.19
C LYS A 28 -9.06 -11.47 -11.75
N SER A 29 -9.56 -11.15 -12.94
CA SER A 29 -9.34 -9.84 -13.58
C SER A 29 -9.85 -8.69 -12.72
N ARG A 30 -11.06 -8.82 -12.16
CA ARG A 30 -11.62 -7.81 -11.25
C ARG A 30 -10.81 -7.67 -9.95
N ASN A 31 -10.35 -8.78 -9.39
CA ASN A 31 -9.49 -8.77 -8.20
C ASN A 31 -8.12 -8.13 -8.50
N ASP A 32 -7.53 -8.43 -9.65
CA ASP A 32 -6.24 -7.85 -10.07
C ASP A 32 -6.38 -6.33 -10.29
N GLU A 33 -7.49 -5.86 -10.86
CA GLU A 33 -7.79 -4.43 -11.03
C GLU A 33 -7.96 -3.72 -9.67
N LEU A 34 -8.72 -4.33 -8.75
CA LEU A 34 -8.88 -3.79 -7.40
C LEU A 34 -7.55 -3.75 -6.62
N ALA A 35 -6.73 -4.80 -6.73
CA ALA A 35 -5.40 -4.84 -6.12
C ALA A 35 -4.49 -3.73 -6.68
N LYS A 36 -4.58 -3.46 -8.00
CA LYS A 36 -3.85 -2.35 -8.62
C LYS A 36 -4.32 -0.99 -8.09
N MET A 37 -5.62 -0.75 -8.03
CA MET A 37 -6.17 0.50 -7.49
C MET A 37 -5.74 0.75 -6.03
N ARG A 38 -5.72 -0.31 -5.21
CA ARG A 38 -5.22 -0.25 -3.82
C ARG A 38 -3.74 0.11 -3.79
N LEU A 39 -2.91 -0.58 -4.57
CA LEU A 39 -1.47 -0.35 -4.62
C LEU A 39 -1.15 1.10 -5.03
N ASP A 40 -1.84 1.63 -6.03
CA ASP A 40 -1.67 3.00 -6.50
C ASP A 40 -2.06 4.00 -5.39
N ALA A 41 -3.21 3.80 -4.73
CA ALA A 41 -3.67 4.65 -3.63
C ALA A 41 -2.71 4.61 -2.42
N TYR A 42 -2.22 3.43 -2.05
CA TYR A 42 -1.26 3.29 -0.96
C TYR A 42 0.06 3.97 -1.29
N THR A 43 0.56 3.79 -2.52
CA THR A 43 1.82 4.41 -2.96
C THR A 43 1.73 5.93 -2.94
N ASP A 44 0.64 6.49 -3.46
CA ASP A 44 0.40 7.93 -3.45
C ASP A 44 0.27 8.48 -2.03
N PHE A 45 -0.42 7.79 -1.14
CA PHE A 45 -0.54 8.17 0.26
C PHE A 45 0.82 8.19 0.96
N LEU A 46 1.62 7.14 0.82
CA LEU A 46 2.95 7.03 1.44
C LEU A 46 3.89 8.12 0.89
N LYS A 47 3.83 8.37 -0.42
CA LYS A 47 4.61 9.42 -1.09
C LYS A 47 4.22 10.81 -0.58
N ALA A 48 2.95 11.17 -0.64
CA ALA A 48 2.46 12.47 -0.20
C ALA A 48 2.75 12.70 1.29
N THR A 49 2.58 11.67 2.13
CA THR A 49 2.94 11.75 3.56
C THR A 49 4.43 12.02 3.75
N SER A 50 5.30 11.30 3.02
CA SER A 50 6.75 11.50 3.10
C SER A 50 7.18 12.89 2.65
N LEU A 51 6.58 13.40 1.57
CA LEU A 51 6.87 14.74 1.05
C LEU A 51 6.38 15.82 2.02
N LEU A 52 5.16 15.67 2.55
CA LEU A 52 4.59 16.58 3.54
C LEU A 52 5.46 16.69 4.81
N VAL A 53 5.90 15.55 5.37
CA VAL A 53 6.79 15.53 6.54
C VAL A 53 8.15 16.16 6.23
N SER A 54 8.71 15.87 5.05
CA SER A 54 9.98 16.44 4.61
C SER A 54 9.90 17.96 4.41
N ALA A 55 8.80 18.45 3.81
CA ALA A 55 8.55 19.87 3.60
C ALA A 55 8.41 20.62 4.93
N ARG A 56 7.64 20.08 5.88
CA ARG A 56 7.47 20.62 7.24
C ARG A 56 8.80 20.72 8.00
N ARG A 57 9.60 19.65 8.00
CA ARG A 57 10.93 19.63 8.65
C ARG A 57 11.92 20.61 8.02
N SER A 58 11.77 20.89 6.72
CA SER A 58 12.63 21.81 5.97
C SER A 58 12.10 23.26 5.96
N GLY A 59 10.96 23.54 6.62
CA GLY A 59 10.33 24.87 6.65
C GLY A 59 9.75 25.34 5.30
N ARG A 60 9.53 24.45 4.34
CA ARG A 60 9.00 24.78 3.00
C ARG A 60 7.47 24.74 2.99
N ILE A 61 6.84 25.79 3.52
CA ILE A 61 5.38 25.88 3.70
C ILE A 61 4.61 25.97 2.36
N GLN A 62 5.23 26.49 1.30
CA GLN A 62 4.56 26.62 -0.01
C GLN A 62 4.26 25.27 -0.67
N ASP A 63 5.09 24.25 -0.42
CA ASP A 63 4.88 22.90 -0.94
C ASP A 63 3.78 22.15 -0.17
N GLU A 64 3.38 22.66 1.01
CA GLU A 64 2.46 21.96 1.92
C GLU A 64 1.04 21.83 1.35
N ILE A 65 0.52 22.86 0.67
CA ILE A 65 -0.86 22.84 0.16
C ILE A 65 -1.03 21.80 -0.95
N ALA A 66 -0.05 21.69 -1.85
CA ALA A 66 -0.09 20.71 -2.94
C ALA A 66 -0.02 19.28 -2.38
N GLU A 67 0.88 19.03 -1.43
CA GLU A 67 1.02 17.72 -0.79
C GLU A 67 -0.20 17.35 0.06
N LEU A 68 -0.83 18.32 0.74
CA LEU A 68 -2.10 18.10 1.44
C LEU A 68 -3.24 17.72 0.48
N GLY A 69 -3.30 18.34 -0.70
CA GLY A 69 -4.24 17.97 -1.76
C GLY A 69 -4.04 16.54 -2.23
N ALA A 70 -2.80 16.19 -2.58
CA ALA A 70 -2.43 14.82 -2.99
C ALA A 70 -2.71 13.78 -1.90
N LEU A 71 -2.41 14.12 -0.65
CA LEU A 71 -2.69 13.27 0.50
C LEU A 71 -4.20 13.04 0.69
N ASN A 72 -5.03 14.07 0.50
CA ASN A 72 -6.47 13.95 0.65
C ASN A 72 -7.12 13.13 -0.47
N ASP A 73 -6.65 13.28 -1.70
CA ASP A 73 -7.05 12.43 -2.82
C ASP A 73 -6.71 10.94 -2.54
N ALA A 74 -5.48 10.67 -2.13
CA ALA A 74 -5.04 9.30 -1.82
C ALA A 74 -5.86 8.67 -0.68
N LYS A 75 -6.13 9.42 0.40
CA LYS A 75 -7.01 8.96 1.49
C LYS A 75 -8.42 8.64 0.98
N SER A 76 -8.99 9.49 0.12
CA SER A 76 -10.31 9.27 -0.44
C SER A 76 -10.37 7.97 -1.24
N ARG A 77 -9.35 7.68 -2.05
CA ARG A 77 -9.23 6.40 -2.76
C ARG A 77 -9.10 5.21 -1.81
N ILE A 78 -8.28 5.31 -0.76
CA ILE A 78 -8.14 4.27 0.27
C ILE A 78 -9.50 3.95 0.89
N CYS A 79 -10.29 4.97 1.28
CA CYS A 79 -11.62 4.76 1.86
C CYS A 79 -12.61 4.04 0.92
N VAL A 80 -12.39 4.12 -0.40
CA VAL A 80 -13.27 3.49 -1.41
C VAL A 80 -12.83 2.07 -1.75
N CYS A 81 -11.53 1.83 -1.91
CA CYS A 81 -11.05 0.57 -2.50
C CYS A 81 -10.32 -0.37 -1.52
N ALA A 82 -9.87 0.11 -0.37
CA ALA A 82 -9.09 -0.68 0.57
C ALA A 82 -9.94 -1.65 1.40
N ASP A 83 -9.29 -2.63 2.01
CA ASP A 83 -9.93 -3.52 2.98
C ASP A 83 -10.19 -2.77 4.30
N ALA A 84 -11.21 -3.19 5.05
CA ALA A 84 -11.67 -2.52 6.27
C ALA A 84 -10.52 -2.27 7.28
N GLY A 85 -9.66 -3.27 7.50
CA GLY A 85 -8.52 -3.13 8.43
C GLY A 85 -7.52 -2.04 8.03
N VAL A 86 -7.40 -1.72 6.73
CA VAL A 86 -6.56 -0.60 6.28
C VAL A 86 -7.23 0.74 6.59
N VAL A 87 -8.54 0.83 6.39
CA VAL A 87 -9.32 2.05 6.69
C VAL A 87 -9.32 2.33 8.19
N GLU A 88 -9.50 1.30 9.03
CA GLU A 88 -9.43 1.40 10.49
C GLU A 88 -8.03 1.83 10.96
N ALA A 89 -6.96 1.25 10.37
CA ALA A 89 -5.60 1.66 10.68
C ALA A 89 -5.30 3.10 10.23
N LEU A 90 -5.89 3.55 9.11
CA LEU A 90 -5.76 4.92 8.61
C LEU A 90 -6.46 5.90 9.55
N GLU A 91 -7.67 5.58 9.99
CA GLU A 91 -8.40 6.37 11.00
C GLU A 91 -7.58 6.47 12.29
N SER A 92 -7.06 5.34 12.80
CA SER A 92 -6.23 5.32 14.02
C SER A 92 -4.99 6.19 13.90
N PHE A 93 -4.31 6.18 12.75
CA PHE A 93 -3.19 7.07 12.47
C PHE A 93 -3.60 8.55 12.47
N TRP A 94 -4.73 8.87 11.84
CA TRP A 94 -5.22 10.24 11.74
C TRP A 94 -5.69 10.81 13.08
N LEU A 95 -6.39 10.01 13.88
CA LEU A 95 -6.82 10.38 15.24
C LEU A 95 -5.64 10.65 16.19
N GLN A 96 -4.49 10.04 15.93
CA GLN A 96 -3.28 10.24 16.74
C GLN A 96 -2.50 11.51 16.38
N GLY A 97 -2.83 12.16 15.26
CA GLY A 97 -2.27 13.45 14.84
C GLY A 97 -1.87 13.49 13.36
N GLY A 98 -1.47 12.36 12.78
CA GLY A 98 -1.10 12.28 11.37
C GLY A 98 0.12 13.11 10.95
N THR A 99 0.94 13.62 11.89
CA THR A 99 2.10 14.48 11.60
C THR A 99 3.43 13.73 11.59
N LEU A 100 3.46 12.53 12.18
CA LEU A 100 4.67 11.71 12.34
C LEU A 100 5.74 12.38 13.20
N GLU A 101 5.31 13.24 14.12
CA GLU A 101 6.19 13.93 15.07
C GLU A 101 6.25 13.22 16.43
N LYS A 102 5.21 12.48 16.79
CA LYS A 102 5.10 11.76 18.06
C LYS A 102 5.29 10.25 17.86
N GLU A 103 5.83 9.59 18.88
CA GLU A 103 6.05 8.13 18.85
C GLU A 103 4.78 7.34 18.56
N GLN A 104 3.66 7.69 19.20
CA GLN A 104 2.36 7.06 18.97
C GLN A 104 1.92 7.13 17.50
N GLU A 105 2.11 8.27 16.85
CA GLU A 105 1.78 8.48 15.43
C GLU A 105 2.66 7.62 14.53
N ILE A 106 3.96 7.53 14.84
CA ILE A 106 4.91 6.65 14.14
C ILE A 106 4.50 5.18 14.27
N LEU A 107 4.05 4.75 15.45
CA LEU A 107 3.55 3.40 15.68
C LEU A 107 2.24 3.14 14.91
N ALA A 108 1.31 4.10 14.90
CA ALA A 108 0.07 3.97 14.15
C ALA A 108 0.31 3.93 12.64
N TYR A 109 1.23 4.75 12.12
CA TYR A 109 1.64 4.70 10.72
C TYR A 109 2.33 3.38 10.38
N THR A 110 3.17 2.86 11.29
CA THR A 110 3.78 1.53 11.11
C THR A 110 2.72 0.43 11.01
N ARG A 111 1.67 0.48 11.84
CA ARG A 111 0.53 -0.44 11.75
C ARG A 111 -0.23 -0.28 10.45
N LEU A 112 -0.45 0.96 9.99
CA LEU A 112 -1.08 1.23 8.70
C LEU A 112 -0.30 0.63 7.53
N CYS A 113 1.02 0.80 7.48
CA CYS A 113 1.86 0.20 6.44
C CYS A 113 1.78 -1.33 6.44
N ARG A 114 1.67 -1.96 7.62
CA ARG A 114 1.50 -3.41 7.76
C ARG A 114 0.14 -3.87 7.23
N ALA A 115 -0.94 -3.18 7.61
CA ALA A 115 -2.28 -3.46 7.11
C ALA A 115 -2.37 -3.31 5.58
N MET A 116 -1.77 -2.25 5.02
CA MET A 116 -1.70 -2.05 3.55
C MET A 116 -1.01 -3.24 2.87
N ARG A 117 0.12 -3.69 3.42
CA ARG A 117 0.88 -4.82 2.89
C ARG A 117 0.08 -6.13 2.96
N GLU A 118 -0.55 -6.41 4.09
CA GLU A 118 -1.41 -7.59 4.29
C GLU A 118 -2.59 -7.60 3.32
N SER A 119 -3.26 -6.45 3.12
CA SER A 119 -4.39 -6.30 2.18
C SER A 119 -4.05 -6.57 0.71
N LEU A 120 -2.75 -6.54 0.36
CA LEU A 120 -2.25 -6.90 -0.97
C LEU A 120 -1.85 -8.38 -1.09
N GLY A 121 -2.19 -9.20 -0.09
CA GLY A 121 -1.89 -10.63 -0.06
C GLY A 121 -0.42 -10.95 0.22
N ARG A 122 0.30 -10.04 0.88
CA ARG A 122 1.67 -10.31 1.35
C ARG A 122 1.62 -10.81 2.79
N ASP A 123 2.52 -11.74 3.10
CA ASP A 123 2.68 -12.24 4.46
C ASP A 123 2.93 -11.10 5.45
N ASP A 124 2.42 -11.29 6.69
CA ASP A 124 2.67 -10.38 7.79
C ASP A 124 4.18 -10.19 7.93
N LEU A 125 4.57 -8.93 7.95
CA LEU A 125 5.96 -8.58 8.13
C LEU A 125 6.32 -8.91 9.56
N SER A 126 7.45 -9.57 9.83
CA SER A 126 7.81 -9.84 11.23
C SER A 126 7.85 -8.54 12.06
N HIS A 127 7.35 -8.59 13.28
CA HIS A 127 7.40 -7.46 14.23
C HIS A 127 8.84 -7.05 14.56
N GLY A 128 9.82 -7.92 14.32
CA GLY A 128 11.25 -7.59 14.41
C GLY A 128 11.72 -6.57 13.37
N ILE A 129 10.98 -6.37 12.26
CA ILE A 129 11.28 -5.33 11.28
C ILE A 129 10.69 -4.01 11.75
N ARG A 130 11.56 -3.12 12.21
CA ARG A 130 11.24 -1.75 12.62
C ARG A 130 11.05 -0.86 11.40
N LEU A 131 9.88 -0.93 10.76
CA LEU A 131 9.53 -0.07 9.62
C LEU A 131 9.69 1.43 9.94
N SER A 132 9.40 1.84 11.17
CA SER A 132 9.66 3.18 11.66
C SER A 132 11.11 3.62 11.45
N ASP A 133 12.07 2.74 11.71
CA ASP A 133 13.49 3.04 11.57
C ASP A 133 13.86 3.18 10.09
N ILE A 134 13.29 2.33 9.22
CA ILE A 134 13.55 2.39 7.77
C ILE A 134 12.98 3.66 7.16
N LEU A 135 11.78 4.06 7.57
CA LEU A 135 11.02 5.16 6.97
C LEU A 135 11.43 6.52 7.52
N PHE A 136 11.86 6.60 8.78
CA PHE A 136 12.04 7.87 9.48
C PHE A 136 13.46 8.16 9.96
N ARG A 137 14.38 7.18 9.92
CA ARG A 137 15.79 7.43 10.24
C ARG A 137 16.46 8.14 9.08
N LEU A 138 16.83 9.40 9.31
CA LEU A 138 17.42 10.29 8.31
C LEU A 138 18.87 9.94 7.97
N GLU A 139 19.56 9.21 8.84
CA GLU A 139 20.92 8.76 8.60
C GLU A 139 20.90 7.47 7.78
N PRO A 140 21.49 7.46 6.56
CA PRO A 140 21.86 6.21 5.92
C PRO A 140 22.73 5.43 6.90
N SER A 141 22.50 4.12 7.03
CA SER A 141 23.24 3.24 7.96
C SER A 141 24.77 3.21 7.72
N THR A 142 25.26 3.94 6.72
CA THR A 142 26.68 4.07 6.32
C THR A 142 27.15 5.51 6.08
N PHE A 143 26.39 6.56 6.39
CA PHE A 143 26.81 7.94 6.09
C PHE A 143 27.82 8.49 7.11
N SER A 144 29.11 8.34 6.81
CA SER A 144 30.21 8.96 7.56
C SER A 144 30.37 10.43 7.15
N TYR A 145 30.07 11.36 8.07
CA TYR A 145 30.28 12.81 7.91
C TYR A 145 31.77 13.22 7.84
N ARG A 146 32.72 12.29 7.99
CA ARG A 146 34.14 12.63 8.16
C ARG A 146 34.88 12.81 6.83
N ARG A 147 34.51 13.78 5.98
CA ARG A 147 35.42 14.37 4.96
C ARG A 147 34.85 15.61 4.23
N LYS A 148 34.74 16.76 4.91
CA LYS A 148 34.84 18.08 4.24
C LYS A 148 35.09 19.24 5.20
N ALA A 149 36.04 19.07 6.11
CA ALA A 149 36.58 20.14 6.95
C ALA A 149 38.11 20.24 6.80
N SER A 150 38.62 19.97 5.60
CA SER A 150 40.03 20.17 5.22
C SER A 150 40.10 20.37 3.72
N ASP A 151 39.67 21.54 3.26
CA ASP A 151 40.10 22.20 2.02
C ASP A 151 39.60 23.63 2.13
N GLY A 152 40.27 24.36 3.03
CA GLY A 152 40.30 25.81 3.13
C GLY A 152 41.76 26.22 3.15
#